data_AF-A0A5C3LY64-F1
#
_entry.id   AF-A0A5C3LY64-F1
#
_cell.length_a   1.000
_cell.length_b   1.000
_cell.length_c   1.000
_cell.angle_alpha   90.00
_cell.angle_beta   90.00
_cell.angle_gamma   90.00
#
_symmetry.space_group_name_H-M   'P 1'
#
loop_
_entity.id
_entity.type
_entity.pdbx_description
1 polymer ?
#
loop_
_entity_poly.entity_id
_entity_poly.type
_entity_poly.pdbx_seq_one_letter_code
_entity_poly.pdbx_strand_id
1 'polypeptide(L)'
;MVLRPCSSALFTGQQAYLDRLKNYFSIRNGQGVAPRRSFLIHGLGGMGKTQIALKFAEEISSQYEYVFWVDATNEDTMSASLKGISSIPDAKRAGVDANPEAVLYWIASLSKE
;
A
#
# COMPACT_ATOMS: atom_id res chain seq x y z
N MET A 1 -15.45 7.34 1.59
CA MET A 1 -14.02 7.62 1.85
C MET A 1 -13.22 6.88 0.80
N VAL A 2 -12.39 7.58 0.03
CA VAL A 2 -11.56 6.95 -1.00
C VAL A 2 -10.31 6.42 -0.30
N LEU A 3 -10.19 5.10 -0.18
CA LEU A 3 -9.11 4.46 0.58
C LEU A 3 -7.73 4.68 -0.08
N ARG A 4 -7.70 4.79 -1.41
CA ARG A 4 -6.50 5.04 -2.20
C ARG A 4 -6.85 6.02 -3.32
N PRO A 5 -6.17 7.18 -3.44
CA PRO A 5 -6.32 8.04 -4.61
C PRO A 5 -5.99 7.30 -5.91
N CYS A 6 -6.56 7.71 -7.05
CA CYS A 6 -6.13 7.19 -8.34
C CYS A 6 -4.82 7.86 -8.77
N SER A 7 -3.97 7.15 -9.49
CA SER A 7 -2.89 7.79 -10.23
C SER A 7 -3.46 8.69 -11.33
N SER A 8 -2.69 9.69 -11.74
CA SER A 8 -3.07 10.57 -12.83
C SER A 8 -3.19 9.81 -14.16
N ALA A 9 -4.25 10.06 -14.93
CA ALA A 9 -4.40 9.56 -16.30
C ALA A 9 -3.32 10.10 -17.26
N LEU A 10 -2.65 11.20 -16.89
CA LEU A 10 -1.57 11.82 -17.65
C LEU A 10 -0.18 11.49 -17.06
N PHE A 11 -0.08 10.41 -16.27
CA PHE A 11 1.21 9.97 -15.73
C PHE A 11 2.16 9.59 -16.87
N THR A 12 3.27 10.32 -16.99
CA THR A 12 4.31 10.07 -17.99
C THR A 12 5.70 10.19 -17.35
N GLY A 13 6.70 9.59 -17.98
CA GLY A 13 8.07 9.56 -17.43
C GLY A 13 8.19 8.69 -16.17
N GLN A 14 9.27 8.90 -15.41
CA GLN A 14 9.57 8.20 -14.14
C GLN A 14 9.69 6.67 -14.22
N GLN A 15 9.76 6.10 -15.42
CA GLN A 15 9.83 4.64 -15.65
C GLN A 15 10.99 4.00 -14.88
N ALA A 16 12.16 4.65 -14.85
CA ALA A 16 13.32 4.16 -14.10
C ALA A 16 13.03 3.94 -12.60
N TYR A 17 12.21 4.79 -11.99
CA TYR A 17 11.81 4.62 -10.58
C TYR A 17 10.76 3.51 -10.41
N LEU A 18 9.80 3.40 -11.33
CA LEU A 18 8.83 2.31 -11.34
C LEU A 18 9.52 0.96 -11.51
N ASP A 19 10.47 0.85 -12.43
CA ASP A 19 11.24 -0.37 -12.66
C ASP A 19 12.09 -0.71 -11.43
N ARG A 20 12.71 0.28 -10.79
CA ARG A 20 13.44 0.08 -9.54
C ARG A 20 12.53 -0.44 -8.42
N LEU A 21 11.32 0.10 -8.28
CA LEU A 21 10.32 -0.39 -7.32
C LEU A 21 9.89 -1.82 -7.65
N LYS A 22 9.55 -2.12 -8.91
CA LYS A 22 9.17 -3.47 -9.37
C LYS A 22 10.27 -4.49 -9.11
N ASN A 23 11.51 -4.16 -9.43
CA ASN A 23 12.68 -5.02 -9.20
C ASN A 23 12.96 -5.22 -7.70
N TYR A 24 12.78 -4.17 -6.90
CA TYR A 24 13.00 -4.26 -5.45
C TYR A 24 11.94 -5.13 -4.77
N PHE A 25 10.67 -5.01 -5.19
CA PHE A 25 9.52 -5.71 -4.63
C PHE A 25 9.14 -7.00 -5.37
N SER A 26 9.91 -7.44 -6.37
CA SER A 26 9.60 -8.68 -7.11
C SER A 26 9.46 -9.87 -6.16
N ILE A 27 8.46 -10.71 -6.38
CA ILE A 27 8.30 -11.96 -5.63
C ILE A 27 9.50 -12.85 -5.95
N ARG A 28 10.25 -13.25 -4.92
CA ARG A 28 11.40 -14.15 -5.09
C ARG A 28 10.96 -15.54 -4.65
N ASN A 29 11.05 -16.52 -5.57
CA ASN A 29 10.85 -17.93 -5.27
C ASN A 29 12.08 -18.49 -4.54
N GLY A 30 12.29 -18.03 -3.30
CA GLY A 30 13.30 -18.56 -2.39
C GLY A 30 12.63 -19.42 -1.32
N GLN A 31 13.21 -20.58 -1.01
CA GLN A 31 12.75 -21.38 0.13
C GLN A 31 13.08 -20.64 1.43
N GLY A 32 12.10 -19.98 2.04
CA GLY A 32 12.23 -19.31 3.34
C GLY A 32 11.33 -18.07 3.50
N VAL A 33 11.17 -17.60 4.73
CA VAL A 33 10.45 -16.34 5.04
C VAL A 33 11.28 -15.17 4.53
N ALA A 34 10.80 -14.48 3.49
CA ALA A 34 11.45 -13.28 3.01
C ALA A 34 11.34 -12.16 4.06
N PRO A 35 12.43 -11.44 4.38
CA PRO A 35 12.37 -10.32 5.33
C PRO A 35 11.47 -9.20 4.80
N ARG A 36 10.87 -8.42 5.72
CA ARG A 36 10.10 -7.22 5.36
C ARG A 36 10.97 -6.27 4.53
N ARG A 37 10.45 -5.85 3.37
CA ARG A 37 11.11 -4.91 2.46
C ARG A 37 10.51 -3.52 2.63
N SER A 38 11.35 -2.48 2.60
CA SER A 38 10.95 -1.09 2.75
C SER A 38 11.68 -0.22 1.74
N PHE A 39 10.95 0.66 1.07
CA PHE A 39 11.49 1.55 0.04
C PHE A 39 11.08 3.00 0.34
N LEU A 40 12.05 3.91 0.36
CA LEU A 40 11.83 5.34 0.59
C LEU A 40 11.88 6.11 -0.73
N ILE A 41 10.82 6.85 -1.05
CA ILE A 41 10.80 7.83 -2.14
C ILE A 41 10.91 9.22 -1.52
N HIS A 42 12.02 9.91 -1.76
CA HIS A 42 12.29 11.24 -1.22
C HIS A 42 12.64 12.24 -2.33
N GLY A 43 12.53 13.53 -2.02
CA GLY A 43 12.75 14.62 -2.98
C GLY A 43 11.88 15.83 -2.66
N LEU A 44 12.11 16.93 -3.39
CA LEU A 44 11.40 18.20 -3.18
C LEU A 44 9.88 18.07 -3.36
N GLY A 45 9.14 19.02 -2.79
CA GLY A 45 7.70 19.16 -3.00
C GLY A 45 7.35 19.23 -4.50
N GLY A 46 6.21 18.67 -4.90
CA GLY A 46 5.75 18.70 -6.30
C GLY A 46 6.45 17.74 -7.27
N MET A 47 7.50 17.03 -6.87
CA MET A 47 8.24 16.09 -7.75
C MET A 47 7.49 14.79 -8.13
N GLY A 48 6.20 14.67 -7.78
CA GLY A 48 5.39 13.51 -8.15
C GLY A 48 5.62 12.24 -7.34
N LYS A 49 6.26 12.31 -6.17
CA LYS A 49 6.54 11.14 -5.29
C LYS A 49 5.29 10.28 -5.01
N THR A 50 4.20 10.93 -4.61
CA THR A 50 2.91 10.26 -4.37
C THR A 50 2.37 9.63 -5.64
N GLN A 51 2.50 10.30 -6.79
CA GLN A 51 2.05 9.77 -8.08
C GLN A 51 2.85 8.52 -8.50
N ILE A 52 4.16 8.48 -8.23
CA ILE A 52 4.98 7.27 -8.46
C ILE A 52 4.48 6.10 -7.60
N ALA A 53 4.21 6.33 -6.31
CA ALA A 53 3.71 5.30 -5.41
C ALA A 53 2.30 4.79 -5.83
N LEU A 54 1.41 5.70 -6.23
CA LEU A 54 0.08 5.36 -6.74
C LEU A 54 0.17 4.55 -8.03
N LYS A 55 1.00 4.98 -8.99
CA LYS A 55 1.18 4.27 -10.25
C LYS A 55 1.77 2.88 -10.04
N PHE A 56 2.76 2.76 -9.17
CA PHE A 56 3.32 1.48 -8.77
C PHE A 56 2.24 0.56 -8.18
N ALA A 57 1.44 1.05 -7.23
CA ALA A 57 0.36 0.28 -6.61
C ALA A 57 -0.73 -0.18 -7.60
N GLU A 58 -0.98 0.59 -8.65
CA GLU A 58 -1.87 0.17 -9.75
C GLU A 58 -1.23 -0.97 -10.57
N GLU A 59 0.03 -0.82 -10.98
CA GLU A 59 0.72 -1.80 -11.85
C GLU A 59 1.02 -3.14 -11.18
N ILE A 60 1.16 -3.16 -9.84
CA ILE A 60 1.39 -4.39 -9.06
C ILE A 60 0.12 -5.00 -8.47
N SER A 61 -1.05 -4.37 -8.66
CA SER A 61 -2.29 -4.79 -8.02
C SER A 61 -2.69 -6.25 -8.29
N SER A 62 -2.28 -6.83 -9.40
CA SER A 62 -2.51 -8.25 -9.71
C SER A 62 -1.49 -9.22 -9.11
N GLN A 63 -0.37 -8.72 -8.58
CA GLN A 63 0.71 -9.52 -7.99
C GLN A 63 0.58 -9.65 -6.47
N TYR A 64 -0.27 -8.84 -5.85
CA TYR A 64 -0.49 -8.80 -4.41
C TYR A 64 -1.97 -9.00 -4.13
N GLU A 65 -2.29 -9.88 -3.18
CA GLU A 65 -3.67 -10.09 -2.75
C GLU A 65 -4.25 -8.82 -2.10
N TYR A 66 -3.42 -8.13 -1.29
CA TYR A 66 -3.82 -6.91 -0.60
C TYR A 66 -2.81 -5.78 -0.82
N VAL A 67 -3.34 -4.59 -1.12
CA VAL A 67 -2.59 -3.33 -1.15
C VAL A 67 -3.35 -2.30 -0.32
N PHE A 68 -2.77 -1.93 0.83
CA PHE A 68 -3.34 -0.93 1.73
C PHE A 68 -2.68 0.44 1.53
N TRP A 69 -3.48 1.49 1.57
CA TRP A 69 -3.01 2.87 1.50
C TRP A 69 -3.31 3.58 2.82
N VAL A 70 -2.29 4.17 3.42
CA VAL A 70 -2.37 4.86 4.71
C VAL A 70 -1.75 6.24 4.58
N ASP A 71 -2.57 7.27 4.80
CA ASP A 71 -2.06 8.64 4.93
C ASP A 71 -1.48 8.85 6.32
N ALA A 72 -0.16 8.91 6.42
CA ALA A 72 0.57 9.11 7.66
C ALA A 72 1.01 10.58 7.86
N THR A 73 0.29 11.55 7.30
CA THR A 73 0.59 12.98 7.45
C THR A 73 0.54 13.42 8.93
N ASN A 74 -0.39 12.88 9.69
CA ASN A 74 -0.52 13.06 11.15
C ASN A 74 -1.31 11.90 11.77
N GLU A 75 -1.45 11.88 13.10
CA GLU A 75 -2.13 10.80 13.83
C GLU A 75 -3.60 10.65 13.43
N ASP A 76 -4.31 11.76 13.19
CA ASP A 76 -5.73 11.74 12.82
C ASP A 76 -5.94 11.13 11.43
N THR A 77 -5.15 11.56 10.44
CA THR A 77 -5.20 11.03 9.06
C THR A 77 -4.78 9.56 9.00
N MET A 78 -3.81 9.17 9.83
CA MET A 78 -3.37 7.77 9.95
C MET A 78 -4.48 6.91 10.57
N SER A 79 -5.05 7.36 11.68
CA SER A 79 -6.17 6.68 12.36
C SER A 79 -7.38 6.56 11.43
N ALA A 80 -7.75 7.63 10.74
CA ALA A 80 -8.84 7.63 9.77
C ALA A 80 -8.57 6.65 8.61
N SER A 81 -7.36 6.67 8.04
CA SER A 81 -6.97 5.75 6.96
C SER A 81 -7.06 4.29 7.38
N LEU A 82 -6.51 3.96 8.56
CA LEU A 82 -6.56 2.60 9.11
C LEU A 82 -8.00 2.15 9.37
N LYS A 83 -8.83 2.98 10.02
CA LYS A 83 -10.26 2.69 10.19
C LYS A 83 -10.97 2.50 8.85
N GLY A 84 -10.56 3.21 7.82
CA GLY A 84 -11.05 3.01 6.46
C GLY A 84 -10.88 1.61 5.93
N ILE A 85 -9.76 0.95 6.26
CA ILE A 85 -9.46 -0.40 5.79
C ILE A 85 -10.52 -1.40 6.26
N SER A 86 -11.14 -1.21 7.44
CA SER A 86 -12.24 -2.09 7.89
C SER A 86 -13.46 -2.07 6.97
N SER A 87 -13.56 -1.07 6.06
CA SER A 87 -14.65 -0.95 5.12
C SER A 87 -14.50 -1.77 3.83
N ILE A 88 -13.33 -2.39 3.59
CA ILE A 88 -13.14 -3.25 2.41
C ILE A 88 -13.91 -4.58 2.57
N PRO A 89 -14.27 -5.25 1.45
CA PRO A 89 -15.11 -6.45 1.51
C PRO A 89 -14.57 -7.56 2.42
N ASP A 90 -13.28 -7.87 2.35
CA ASP A 90 -12.69 -8.97 3.13
C ASP A 90 -12.63 -8.65 4.63
N ALA A 91 -12.25 -7.43 5.00
CA ALA A 91 -12.28 -6.99 6.41
C ALA A 91 -13.71 -6.97 6.98
N LYS A 92 -14.71 -6.54 6.18
CA LYS A 92 -16.12 -6.60 6.59
C LYS A 92 -16.59 -8.03 6.80
N ARG A 93 -16.22 -8.96 5.92
CA ARG A 93 -16.57 -10.39 6.08
C ARG A 93 -15.90 -11.01 7.30
N ALA A 94 -14.68 -10.59 7.61
CA ALA A 94 -13.96 -10.99 8.82
C ALA A 94 -14.46 -10.31 10.11
N GLY A 95 -15.44 -9.38 10.02
CA GLY A 95 -16.00 -8.70 11.18
C GLY A 95 -15.00 -7.74 11.87
N VAL A 96 -14.09 -7.14 11.10
CA VAL A 96 -13.06 -6.25 11.65
C VAL A 96 -13.69 -4.95 12.11
N ASP A 97 -13.49 -4.63 13.39
CA ASP A 97 -13.95 -3.36 13.97
C ASP A 97 -13.27 -2.16 13.31
N ALA A 98 -13.97 -1.03 13.24
CA ALA A 98 -13.45 0.24 12.74
C ALA A 98 -12.54 0.94 13.78
N ASN A 99 -11.53 0.22 14.27
CA ASN A 99 -10.48 0.73 15.13
C ASN A 99 -9.08 0.36 14.58
N PRO A 100 -8.05 1.19 14.77
CA PRO A 100 -6.72 0.94 14.18
C PRO A 100 -6.08 -0.37 14.62
N GLU A 101 -6.24 -0.76 15.88
CA GLU A 101 -5.60 -1.96 16.44
C GLU A 101 -6.17 -3.24 15.82
N ALA A 102 -7.50 -3.38 15.78
CA ALA A 102 -8.19 -4.51 15.15
C ALA A 102 -7.82 -4.63 13.66
N VAL A 103 -7.73 -3.50 12.96
CA VAL A 103 -7.28 -3.48 11.56
C VAL A 103 -5.84 -3.99 11.43
N LEU A 104 -4.92 -3.55 12.28
CA LEU A 104 -3.53 -4.01 12.25
C LEU A 104 -3.41 -5.50 12.61
N TYR A 105 -4.17 -5.99 13.59
CA TYR A 105 -4.24 -7.41 13.93
C TYR A 105 -4.76 -8.24 12.76
N TRP A 106 -5.80 -7.76 12.08
CA TRP A 106 -6.34 -8.41 10.88
C TRP A 106 -5.31 -8.46 9.76
N ILE A 107 -4.65 -7.35 9.43
CA ILE A 107 -3.56 -7.32 8.42
C ILE A 107 -2.44 -8.30 8.78
N ALA A 108 -2.07 -8.40 10.05
CA ALA A 108 -1.05 -9.35 10.50
C ALA A 108 -1.50 -10.82 10.36
N SER A 109 -2.79 -11.09 10.46
CA SER A 109 -3.35 -12.44 10.23
C SER A 109 -3.33 -12.85 8.76
N LEU A 110 -3.40 -11.90 7.82
CA LEU A 110 -3.30 -12.17 6.38
C LEU A 110 -1.91 -12.69 5.96
N SER A 111 -0.88 -12.49 6.79
CA SER A 111 0.49 -12.97 6.50
C SER A 111 0.72 -14.42 6.90
N LYS A 112 -0.30 -15.13 7.42
CA LYS A 112 -0.18 -16.49 7.97
C LYS A 112 -0.72 -17.61 7.07
N GLU A 113 -1.12 -17.28 5.84
CA GLU A 113 -1.55 -18.27 4.83
C GLU A 113 -0.46 -18.55 3.79
#